data_AF-A0A2S7PQU6-F1
#
_entry.id   AF-A0A2S7PQU6-F1
#
_cell.length_a   1.000
_cell.length_b   1.000
_cell.length_c   1.000
_cell.angle_alpha   90.00
_cell.angle_beta   90.00
_cell.angle_gamma   90.00
#
_symmetry.space_group_name_H-M   'P 1'
#
loop_
_entity.id
_entity.type
_entity.pdbx_description
1 polymer ?
#
loop_
_entity_poly.entity_id
_entity_poly.type
_entity_poly.pdbx_seq_one_letter_code
_entity_poly.pdbx_strand_id
1 'polypeptide(L)'
;MVADKLINSNAYSLWLNDLDASTGSILFGGVDTAQYHGQLETLPIQKESGYYAEFLITLTEVTLGSSVIAKDQALAVLLDSGSSLTYLPDAMTEAIYEVVGAQYDSSEGAAYVPCSLASNSSTLNFTFTSPTISVDMNELVIPVTSSSGRPLQFTDGTSACLFGIAPAGDSTSVLGDTFLRSAYVVYDLDNNEISLAQTNFNATSTSVVEITTGTTAVPDATLVANAAGVAKWGHDRRDRESWHGI
;
A
#
# COMPACT_ATOMS: atom_id res chain seq x y z
N MET A 1 -19.60 -13.94 -12.90
CA MET A 1 -18.39 -14.73 -13.20
C MET A 1 -18.42 -16.11 -12.55
N VAL A 2 -18.35 -16.26 -11.21
CA VAL A 2 -18.49 -17.58 -10.55
C VAL A 2 -19.82 -18.25 -10.86
N ALA A 3 -20.95 -17.52 -10.70
CA ALA A 3 -22.29 -18.03 -11.01
C ALA A 3 -22.43 -18.48 -12.48
N ASP A 4 -21.69 -17.84 -13.38
CA ASP A 4 -21.65 -18.13 -14.82
C ASP A 4 -20.58 -19.17 -15.19
N LYS A 5 -19.86 -19.71 -14.19
CA LYS A 5 -18.78 -20.70 -14.34
C LYS A 5 -17.63 -20.24 -15.24
N LEU A 6 -17.34 -18.94 -15.25
CA LEU A 6 -16.19 -18.38 -15.96
C LEU A 6 -14.88 -18.47 -15.15
N ILE A 7 -15.01 -18.57 -13.83
CA ILE A 7 -13.92 -18.71 -12.86
C ILE A 7 -14.38 -19.65 -11.74
N ASN A 8 -13.43 -20.34 -11.09
CA ASN A 8 -13.74 -21.32 -10.04
C ASN A 8 -14.02 -20.72 -8.66
N SER A 9 -13.41 -19.58 -8.34
CA SER A 9 -13.55 -18.88 -7.05
C SER A 9 -13.80 -17.39 -7.23
N ASN A 10 -14.41 -16.76 -6.22
CA ASN A 10 -14.56 -15.32 -6.14
C ASN A 10 -13.26 -14.68 -5.68
N ALA A 11 -12.25 -14.73 -6.54
CA ALA A 11 -10.94 -14.16 -6.28
C ALA A 11 -10.41 -13.44 -7.52
N TYR A 12 -9.50 -12.49 -7.33
CA TYR A 12 -8.78 -11.86 -8.42
C TYR A 12 -7.39 -11.41 -7.99
N SER A 13 -6.45 -11.37 -8.92
CA SER A 13 -5.13 -10.78 -8.71
C SER A 13 -5.03 -9.41 -9.38
N LEU A 14 -4.26 -8.52 -8.77
CA LEU A 14 -3.98 -7.17 -9.24
C LEU A 14 -2.47 -6.96 -9.34
N TRP A 15 -2.03 -6.44 -10.48
CA TRP A 15 -0.68 -6.00 -10.74
C TRP A 15 -0.75 -4.69 -11.52
N LEU A 16 -0.36 -3.57 -10.88
CA LEU A 16 -0.49 -2.25 -11.49
C LEU A 16 0.70 -1.87 -12.39
N ASN A 17 1.81 -2.64 -12.31
CA ASN A 17 3.11 -2.33 -12.92
C ASN A 17 3.76 -1.06 -12.32
N ASP A 18 4.89 -0.59 -12.86
CA ASP A 18 5.59 0.61 -12.36
C ASP A 18 4.90 1.93 -12.72
N LEU A 19 5.32 3.02 -12.08
CA LEU A 19 4.75 4.36 -12.25
C LEU A 19 4.71 4.85 -13.71
N ASP A 20 5.71 4.50 -14.52
CA ASP A 20 5.84 4.95 -15.90
C ASP A 20 5.13 4.02 -16.90
N ALA A 21 4.62 2.88 -16.45
CA ALA A 21 3.91 1.92 -17.27
C ALA A 21 2.54 2.45 -17.71
N SER A 22 2.19 2.22 -18.98
CA SER A 22 0.88 2.58 -19.52
C SER A 22 -0.21 1.53 -19.26
N THR A 23 0.16 0.35 -18.76
CA THR A 23 -0.73 -0.77 -18.52
C THR A 23 -0.31 -1.60 -17.31
N GLY A 24 -1.29 -2.01 -16.52
CA GLY A 24 -1.19 -3.15 -15.59
C GLY A 24 -2.17 -4.26 -16.00
N SER A 25 -2.48 -5.16 -15.07
CA SER A 25 -3.42 -6.26 -15.27
C SER A 25 -4.23 -6.59 -14.02
N ILE A 26 -5.48 -6.98 -14.25
CA ILE A 26 -6.34 -7.66 -13.30
C ILE A 26 -6.71 -9.03 -13.87
N LEU A 27 -6.57 -10.09 -13.09
CA LEU A 27 -6.99 -11.44 -13.48
C LEU A 27 -8.05 -11.94 -12.51
N PHE A 28 -9.27 -12.13 -13.02
CA PHE A 28 -10.33 -12.77 -12.25
C PHE A 28 -10.12 -14.29 -12.24
N GLY A 29 -10.06 -14.89 -11.06
CA GLY A 29 -9.88 -16.33 -10.86
C GLY A 29 -8.49 -16.87 -11.23
N GLY A 30 -7.47 -16.03 -11.33
CA GLY A 30 -6.12 -16.45 -11.72
C GLY A 30 -5.03 -15.64 -11.03
N VAL A 31 -3.82 -16.17 -11.10
CA VAL A 31 -2.56 -15.55 -10.63
C VAL A 31 -1.54 -15.69 -11.75
N ASP A 32 -0.83 -14.62 -12.07
CA ASP A 32 0.34 -14.65 -12.96
C ASP A 32 1.62 -14.72 -12.14
N THR A 33 2.19 -15.93 -12.08
CA THR A 33 3.41 -16.22 -11.33
C THR A 33 4.66 -15.54 -11.87
N ALA A 34 4.61 -14.96 -13.08
CA ALA A 34 5.72 -14.19 -13.65
C ALA A 34 5.76 -12.72 -13.19
N GLN A 35 4.67 -12.21 -12.59
CA GLN A 35 4.49 -10.80 -12.24
C GLN A 35 4.90 -10.46 -10.79
N TYR A 36 5.48 -11.43 -10.05
CA TYR A 36 6.00 -11.20 -8.72
C TYR A 36 7.28 -11.99 -8.44
N HIS A 37 7.98 -11.58 -7.40
CA HIS A 37 9.17 -12.26 -6.88
C HIS A 37 8.84 -13.06 -5.62
N GLY A 38 9.55 -14.17 -5.43
CA GLY A 38 9.40 -14.99 -4.24
C GLY A 38 8.08 -15.76 -4.25
N GLN A 39 7.42 -15.79 -3.09
CA GLN A 39 6.21 -16.55 -2.84
C GLN A 39 5.10 -15.62 -2.34
N LEU A 40 3.85 -15.95 -2.66
CA LEU A 40 2.69 -15.28 -2.10
C LEU A 40 2.53 -15.62 -0.61
N GLU A 41 2.40 -14.60 0.22
CA GLU A 41 2.17 -14.74 1.65
C GLU A 41 0.75 -14.23 2.00
N THR A 42 -0.05 -15.11 2.60
CA THR A 42 -1.47 -14.92 2.82
C THR A 42 -1.78 -14.42 4.23
N LEU A 43 -2.55 -13.33 4.28
CA LEU A 43 -2.97 -12.61 5.46
C LEU A 43 -4.51 -12.61 5.55
N PRO A 44 -5.08 -12.72 6.76
CA PRO A 44 -6.52 -12.62 6.94
C PRO A 44 -7.01 -11.18 6.75
N ILE A 45 -8.11 -11.01 6.01
CA ILE A 45 -8.86 -9.75 6.02
C ILE A 45 -9.44 -9.52 7.41
N GLN A 46 -9.44 -8.28 7.84
CA GLN A 46 -9.89 -7.86 9.16
C GLN A 46 -11.38 -7.51 9.11
N LYS A 47 -12.12 -7.92 10.14
CA LYS A 47 -13.54 -7.60 10.25
C LYS A 47 -13.73 -6.19 10.80
N GLU A 48 -14.59 -5.42 10.17
CA GLU A 48 -15.13 -4.20 10.74
C GLU A 48 -16.53 -4.49 11.31
N SER A 49 -16.75 -4.16 12.59
CA SER A 49 -18.05 -4.37 13.25
C SER A 49 -18.61 -5.81 13.13
N GLY A 50 -17.73 -6.81 12.97
CA GLY A 50 -18.09 -8.22 12.83
C GLY A 50 -18.30 -8.73 11.40
N TYR A 51 -18.15 -7.86 10.39
CA TYR A 51 -18.34 -8.18 8.97
C TYR A 51 -17.07 -7.90 8.17
N TYR A 52 -16.88 -8.62 7.07
CA TYR A 52 -15.87 -8.30 6.06
C TYR A 52 -16.49 -7.31 5.08
N ALA A 53 -16.24 -6.02 5.30
CA ALA A 53 -16.78 -4.93 4.46
C ALA A 53 -15.71 -4.34 3.52
N GLU A 54 -14.44 -4.46 3.90
CA GLU A 54 -13.30 -3.78 3.31
C GLU A 54 -12.08 -4.70 3.28
N PHE A 55 -11.13 -4.46 2.36
CA PHE A 55 -9.88 -5.22 2.25
C PHE A 55 -8.83 -4.71 3.24
N LEU A 56 -9.18 -4.76 4.53
CA LEU A 56 -8.29 -4.35 5.62
C LEU A 56 -7.35 -5.48 6.00
N ILE A 57 -6.04 -5.19 6.05
CA ILE A 57 -5.02 -6.07 6.64
C ILE A 57 -4.24 -5.32 7.72
N THR A 58 -3.47 -6.05 8.54
CA THR A 58 -2.74 -5.46 9.67
C THR A 58 -1.30 -5.13 9.30
N LEU A 59 -0.97 -3.84 9.25
CA LEU A 59 0.40 -3.35 9.14
C LEU A 59 1.07 -3.36 10.52
N THR A 60 2.25 -3.96 10.60
CA THR A 60 2.99 -4.16 11.87
C THR A 60 4.24 -3.30 11.99
N GLU A 61 4.89 -2.96 10.88
CA GLU A 61 6.12 -2.16 10.89
C GLU A 61 6.29 -1.38 9.58
N VAL A 62 6.80 -0.15 9.71
CA VAL A 62 7.20 0.72 8.59
C VAL A 62 8.62 1.19 8.83
N THR A 63 9.48 1.03 7.82
CA THR A 63 10.87 1.53 7.85
C THR A 63 11.19 2.26 6.56
N LEU A 64 12.02 3.30 6.62
CA LEU A 64 12.55 4.00 5.45
C LEU A 64 14.08 3.88 5.45
N GLY A 65 14.62 3.07 4.54
CA GLY A 65 16.04 2.69 4.60
C GLY A 65 16.39 2.06 5.95
N SER A 66 17.32 2.66 6.70
CA SER A 66 17.67 2.22 8.06
C SER A 66 16.85 2.87 9.18
N SER A 67 15.96 3.82 8.85
CA SER A 67 15.13 4.53 9.83
C SER A 67 13.87 3.72 10.15
N VAL A 68 13.62 3.48 11.43
CA VAL A 68 12.35 2.90 11.89
C VAL A 68 11.32 4.03 12.00
N ILE A 69 10.26 3.97 11.20
CA ILE A 69 9.17 4.95 11.23
C ILE A 69 8.13 4.53 12.26
N ALA A 70 7.73 3.26 12.23
CA ALA A 70 6.80 2.68 13.19
C ALA A 70 7.09 1.19 13.35
N LYS A 71 6.99 0.69 14.57
CA LYS A 71 7.23 -0.72 14.90
C LYS A 71 6.21 -1.21 15.92
N ASP A 72 5.99 -2.53 15.98
CA ASP A 72 5.06 -3.19 16.89
C ASP A 72 3.63 -2.63 16.75
N GLN A 73 3.24 -2.32 15.52
CA GLN A 73 1.94 -1.79 15.17
C GLN A 73 0.90 -2.91 15.02
N ALA A 74 -0.36 -2.52 15.18
CA ALA A 74 -1.52 -3.33 14.84
C ALA A 74 -2.51 -2.45 14.06
N LEU A 75 -1.98 -1.76 13.04
CA LEU A 75 -2.70 -0.76 12.27
C LEU A 75 -3.50 -1.42 11.15
N ALA A 76 -4.81 -1.21 11.13
CA ALA A 76 -5.62 -1.58 9.97
C ALA A 76 -5.30 -0.66 8.80
N VAL A 77 -4.94 -1.24 7.65
CA VAL A 77 -4.73 -0.52 6.41
C VAL A 77 -5.59 -1.14 5.30
N LEU A 78 -6.25 -0.29 4.53
CA LEU A 78 -7.06 -0.68 3.37
C LEU A 78 -6.19 -0.78 2.11
N LEU A 79 -6.24 -1.89 1.39
CA LEU A 79 -5.65 -1.98 0.04
C LEU A 79 -6.66 -1.49 -1.00
N ASP A 80 -6.47 -0.29 -1.54
CA ASP A 80 -7.46 0.39 -2.38
C ASP A 80 -6.88 0.88 -3.71
N SER A 81 -7.18 0.16 -4.80
CA SER A 81 -6.84 0.60 -6.16
C SER A 81 -7.68 1.79 -6.64
N GLY A 82 -8.64 2.27 -5.84
CA GLY A 82 -9.39 3.50 -6.07
C GLY A 82 -8.71 4.75 -5.50
N SER A 83 -7.63 4.59 -4.73
CA SER A 83 -6.88 5.68 -4.11
C SER A 83 -5.53 5.86 -4.79
N SER A 84 -5.23 7.08 -5.25
CA SER A 84 -3.97 7.34 -5.97
C SER A 84 -2.73 7.33 -5.07
N LEU A 85 -2.84 7.86 -3.86
CA LEU A 85 -1.73 7.96 -2.90
C LEU A 85 -1.91 6.98 -1.75
N THR A 86 -0.85 6.84 -0.95
CA THR A 86 -0.88 6.13 0.32
C THR A 86 -1.16 7.14 1.42
N TYR A 87 -2.09 6.80 2.31
CA TYR A 87 -2.52 7.63 3.43
C TYR A 87 -2.21 6.91 4.74
N LEU A 88 -1.34 7.50 5.56
CA LEU A 88 -0.89 6.91 6.83
C LEU A 88 -1.23 7.83 8.01
N PRO A 89 -1.22 7.32 9.25
CA PRO A 89 -1.43 8.15 10.43
C PRO A 89 -0.45 9.32 10.43
N ASP A 90 -0.94 10.51 10.80
CA ASP A 90 -0.21 11.77 10.67
C ASP A 90 1.20 11.71 11.28
N ALA A 91 1.37 11.05 12.42
CA ALA A 91 2.68 10.88 13.07
C ALA A 91 3.66 10.02 12.26
N MET A 92 3.19 8.99 11.56
CA MET A 92 4.06 8.19 10.66
C MET A 92 4.43 9.01 9.43
N THR A 93 3.45 9.72 8.88
CA THR A 93 3.65 10.59 7.71
C THR A 93 4.65 11.71 8.00
N GLU A 94 4.54 12.38 9.15
CA GLU A 94 5.47 13.41 9.59
C GLU A 94 6.90 12.85 9.75
N ALA A 95 7.06 11.68 10.39
CA ALA A 95 8.36 11.03 10.51
C ALA A 95 8.98 10.66 9.14
N ILE A 96 8.16 10.25 8.16
CA ILE A 96 8.63 10.01 6.79
C ILE A 96 9.08 11.33 6.15
N TYR A 97 8.29 12.39 6.28
CA TYR A 97 8.59 13.70 5.73
C TYR A 97 9.91 14.27 6.27
N GLU A 98 10.18 14.11 7.56
CA GLU A 98 11.44 14.52 8.17
C GLU A 98 12.64 13.80 7.55
N VAL A 99 12.53 12.50 7.28
CA VAL A 99 13.61 11.69 6.70
C VAL A 99 13.88 12.07 5.24
N VAL A 100 12.84 12.32 4.44
CA VAL A 100 12.98 12.66 3.01
C VAL A 100 13.09 14.15 2.73
N GLY A 101 12.90 15.00 3.73
CA GLY A 101 12.86 16.46 3.58
C GLY A 101 11.64 16.95 2.78
N ALA A 102 10.49 16.30 2.94
CA ALA A 102 9.26 16.70 2.26
C ALA A 102 8.70 18.00 2.84
N GLN A 103 8.20 18.87 1.96
CA GLN A 103 7.51 20.10 2.34
C GLN A 103 6.01 19.90 2.16
N TYR A 104 5.26 19.89 3.26
CA TYR A 104 3.82 19.72 3.26
C TYR A 104 3.10 21.04 3.01
N ASP A 105 2.23 21.07 2.00
CA ASP A 105 1.27 22.14 1.76
C ASP A 105 -0.10 21.73 2.31
N SER A 106 -0.45 22.26 3.48
CA SER A 106 -1.74 21.97 4.12
C SER A 106 -2.95 22.51 3.36
N SER A 107 -2.77 23.48 2.47
CA SER A 107 -3.86 24.03 1.66
C SER A 107 -4.25 23.11 0.50
N GLU A 108 -3.28 22.33 0.02
CA GLU A 108 -3.49 21.32 -1.02
C GLU A 108 -3.64 19.90 -0.45
N GLY A 109 -3.28 19.70 0.82
CA GLY A 109 -3.30 18.37 1.46
C GLY A 109 -2.23 17.43 0.88
N ALA A 110 -1.13 18.00 0.39
CA ALA A 110 -0.11 17.30 -0.38
C ALA A 110 1.30 17.68 0.08
N ALA A 111 2.25 16.76 -0.03
CA ALA A 111 3.66 17.03 0.24
C ALA A 111 4.51 16.98 -1.03
N TYR A 112 5.55 17.79 -1.04
CA TYR A 112 6.44 17.94 -2.18
C TYR A 112 7.89 17.64 -1.79
N VAL A 113 8.61 16.96 -2.68
CA VAL A 113 10.03 16.63 -2.53
C VAL A 113 10.80 17.03 -3.79
N PRO A 114 12.13 17.21 -3.72
CA PRO A 114 12.95 17.35 -4.92
C PRO A 114 12.77 16.14 -5.84
N CYS A 115 12.51 16.36 -7.13
CA CYS A 115 12.33 15.26 -8.09
C CYS A 115 13.56 14.34 -8.18
N SER A 116 14.76 14.82 -7.82
CA SER A 116 15.98 14.01 -7.74
C SER A 116 15.91 12.90 -6.68
N LEU A 117 14.99 12.99 -5.72
CA LEU A 117 14.76 11.94 -4.73
C LEU A 117 14.36 10.60 -5.38
N ALA A 118 13.76 10.62 -6.58
CA ALA A 118 13.43 9.41 -7.34
C ALA A 118 14.66 8.52 -7.63
N SER A 119 15.86 9.10 -7.65
CA SER A 119 17.12 8.35 -7.87
C SER A 119 17.72 7.77 -6.58
N ASN A 120 17.09 7.98 -5.42
CA ASN A 120 17.55 7.41 -4.16
C ASN A 120 17.22 5.92 -4.10
N SER A 121 18.18 5.09 -3.72
CA SER A 121 18.03 3.64 -3.63
C SER A 121 17.40 3.14 -2.32
N SER A 122 17.00 4.04 -1.43
CA SER A 122 16.29 3.68 -0.20
C SER A 122 14.86 3.28 -0.53
N THR A 123 14.31 2.35 0.24
CA THR A 123 12.93 1.92 0.09
C THR A 123 12.11 2.27 1.33
N LEU A 124 10.82 2.53 1.13
CA LEU A 124 9.83 2.56 2.19
C LEU A 124 9.23 1.15 2.31
N ASN A 125 9.52 0.47 3.41
CA ASN A 125 9.15 -0.92 3.61
C ASN A 125 7.93 -1.01 4.52
N PHE A 126 6.93 -1.77 4.09
CA PHE A 126 5.70 -2.06 4.83
C PHE A 126 5.69 -3.54 5.19
N THR A 127 5.67 -3.84 6.48
CA THR A 127 5.72 -5.21 6.99
C THR A 127 4.40 -5.59 7.64
N PHE A 128 3.87 -6.76 7.29
CA PHE A 128 2.57 -7.26 7.72
C PHE A 128 2.69 -8.51 8.61
N THR A 129 3.58 -8.50 9.61
CA THR A 129 4.22 -9.71 10.20
C THR A 129 5.19 -10.36 9.21
N SER A 130 4.64 -10.80 8.09
CA SER A 130 5.29 -11.05 6.79
C SER A 130 4.16 -11.02 5.73
N PRO A 131 4.42 -10.73 4.45
CA PRO A 131 5.70 -10.33 3.89
C PRO A 131 6.06 -8.88 4.28
N THR A 132 7.27 -8.48 3.91
CA THR A 132 7.63 -7.06 3.80
C THR A 132 7.57 -6.67 2.33
N ILE A 133 6.78 -5.65 2.00
CA ILE A 133 6.74 -5.04 0.66
C ILE A 133 7.61 -3.78 0.68
N SER A 134 8.58 -3.73 -0.22
CA SER A 134 9.50 -2.60 -0.36
C SER A 134 9.04 -1.71 -1.51
N VAL A 135 8.79 -0.44 -1.22
CA VAL A 135 8.41 0.59 -2.21
C VAL A 135 9.63 1.45 -2.52
N ASP A 136 10.08 1.43 -3.77
CA ASP A 136 11.21 2.23 -4.23
C ASP A 136 10.86 3.73 -4.26
N MET A 137 11.83 4.63 -4.06
CA MET A 137 11.54 6.08 -4.07
C MET A 137 11.00 6.59 -5.40
N ASN A 138 11.36 5.99 -6.53
CA ASN A 138 10.80 6.37 -7.84
C ASN A 138 9.28 6.09 -7.93
N GLU A 139 8.74 5.15 -7.14
CA GLU A 139 7.31 4.89 -7.05
C GLU A 139 6.56 5.90 -6.17
N LEU A 140 7.29 6.63 -5.32
CA LEU A 140 6.76 7.66 -4.41
C LEU A 140 7.04 9.10 -4.87
N VAL A 141 7.91 9.32 -5.86
CA VAL A 141 8.28 10.66 -6.33
C VAL A 141 7.59 10.91 -7.67
N ILE A 142 6.43 11.54 -7.64
CA ILE A 142 5.52 11.67 -8.77
C ILE A 142 5.76 13.01 -9.48
N PRO A 143 6.20 13.00 -10.75
CA PRO A 143 6.31 14.22 -11.54
C PRO A 143 4.95 14.88 -11.73
N VAL A 144 4.83 16.15 -11.34
CA VAL A 144 3.62 16.94 -11.49
C VAL A 144 3.91 18.25 -12.22
N THR A 145 2.93 18.71 -12.97
CA THR A 145 3.01 19.98 -13.71
C THR A 145 1.92 20.94 -13.23
N SER A 146 2.25 22.23 -13.23
CA SER A 146 1.28 23.30 -13.04
C SER A 146 0.21 23.28 -14.13
N SER A 147 -0.87 24.04 -13.91
CA SER A 147 -1.92 24.28 -14.93
C SER A 147 -1.40 24.84 -16.26
N SER A 148 -0.20 25.42 -16.27
CA SER A 148 0.49 25.91 -17.48
C SER A 148 1.34 24.84 -18.20
N GLY A 149 1.33 23.60 -17.72
CA GLY A 149 2.14 22.49 -18.25
C GLY A 149 3.62 22.56 -17.87
N ARG A 150 4.00 23.46 -16.97
CA ARG A 150 5.40 23.60 -16.49
C ARG A 150 5.63 22.75 -15.24
N PRO A 151 6.79 22.10 -15.08
CA PRO A 151 7.16 21.44 -13.84
C PRO A 151 7.01 22.36 -12.64
N LEU A 152 6.49 21.84 -11.54
CA LEU A 152 6.50 22.58 -10.28
C LEU A 152 7.95 22.78 -9.82
N GLN A 153 8.20 23.90 -9.14
CA GLN A 153 9.51 24.23 -8.61
C GLN A 153 9.36 24.81 -7.20
N PHE A 154 10.32 24.51 -6.33
CA PHE A 154 10.49 25.21 -5.07
C PHE A 154 10.96 26.65 -5.31
N THR A 155 10.96 27.47 -4.25
CA THR A 155 11.36 28.88 -4.32
C THR A 155 12.80 29.10 -4.76
N ASP A 156 13.66 28.08 -4.63
CA ASP A 156 15.06 28.10 -5.06
C ASP A 156 15.27 27.64 -6.51
N GLY A 157 14.19 27.28 -7.23
CA GLY A 157 14.22 26.78 -8.60
C GLY A 157 14.41 25.27 -8.74
N THR A 158 14.53 24.52 -7.64
CA THR A 158 14.60 23.06 -7.67
C THR A 158 13.29 22.47 -8.15
N SER A 159 13.32 21.50 -9.09
CA SER A 159 12.10 20.81 -9.55
C SER A 159 11.43 20.06 -8.39
N ALA A 160 10.15 20.34 -8.20
CA ALA A 160 9.32 19.76 -7.15
C ALA A 160 8.41 18.67 -7.73
N CYS A 161 8.36 17.53 -7.04
CA CYS A 161 7.52 16.39 -7.37
C CYS A 161 6.56 16.14 -6.19
N LEU A 162 5.35 15.68 -6.49
CA LEU A 162 4.40 15.25 -5.47
C LEU A 162 4.95 14.00 -4.79
N PHE A 163 4.91 13.97 -3.47
CA PHE A 163 5.31 12.80 -2.71
C PHE A 163 4.12 11.86 -2.51
N GLY A 164 4.35 10.56 -2.68
CA GLY A 164 3.34 9.51 -2.81
C GLY A 164 2.62 9.14 -1.51
N ILE A 165 2.94 9.81 -0.41
CA ILE A 165 2.39 9.61 0.94
C ILE A 165 1.74 10.90 1.41
N ALA A 166 0.55 10.79 2.02
CA ALA A 166 -0.20 11.90 2.60
C ALA A 166 -0.75 11.53 4.01
N PRO A 167 -1.08 12.51 4.87
CA PRO A 167 -1.73 12.23 6.15
C PRO A 167 -3.16 11.72 5.95
N ALA A 168 -3.54 10.67 6.68
CA ALA A 168 -4.90 10.14 6.69
C ALA A 168 -5.87 10.99 7.52
N GLY A 169 -5.36 11.84 8.42
CA GLY A 169 -6.16 12.55 9.41
C GLY A 169 -6.93 11.56 10.29
N ASP A 170 -8.23 11.78 10.43
CA ASP A 170 -9.13 10.90 11.20
C ASP A 170 -9.68 9.71 10.40
N SER A 171 -9.24 9.52 9.15
CA SER A 171 -9.73 8.46 8.27
C SER A 171 -8.94 7.16 8.43
N THR A 172 -9.49 6.05 7.91
CA THR A 172 -8.77 4.79 7.78
C THR A 172 -7.48 4.98 6.98
N SER A 173 -6.39 4.33 7.39
CA SER A 173 -5.15 4.33 6.61
C SER A 173 -5.34 3.52 5.33
N VAL A 174 -4.84 4.04 4.21
CA VAL A 174 -5.05 3.48 2.87
C VAL A 174 -3.72 3.26 2.19
N LEU A 175 -3.50 2.08 1.65
CA LEU A 175 -2.41 1.76 0.73
C LEU A 175 -2.97 1.80 -0.69
N GLY A 176 -2.81 2.95 -1.33
CA GLY A 176 -3.27 3.21 -2.69
C GLY A 176 -2.28 2.79 -3.77
N ASP A 177 -2.42 3.34 -4.97
CA ASP A 177 -1.60 2.99 -6.14
C ASP A 177 -0.10 3.13 -5.88
N THR A 178 0.33 4.14 -5.12
CA THR A 178 1.75 4.34 -4.76
C THR A 178 2.36 3.19 -3.96
N PHE A 179 1.55 2.42 -3.24
CA PHE A 179 1.96 1.15 -2.63
C PHE A 179 1.68 -0.03 -3.57
N LEU A 180 0.46 -0.10 -4.13
CA LEU A 180 -0.03 -1.26 -4.87
C LEU A 180 0.78 -1.55 -6.14
N ARG A 181 1.45 -0.56 -6.75
CA ARG A 181 2.40 -0.80 -7.84
C ARG A 181 3.58 -1.69 -7.43
N SER A 182 4.05 -1.55 -6.18
CA SER A 182 5.16 -2.33 -5.61
C SER A 182 4.75 -3.71 -5.09
N ALA A 183 3.45 -4.02 -5.10
CA ALA A 183 2.92 -5.30 -4.66
C ALA A 183 2.25 -6.06 -5.81
N TYR A 184 2.35 -7.38 -5.76
CA TYR A 184 1.38 -8.24 -6.42
C TYR A 184 0.36 -8.69 -5.38
N VAL A 185 -0.92 -8.46 -5.65
CA VAL A 185 -1.99 -8.66 -4.66
C VAL A 185 -3.02 -9.65 -5.18
N VAL A 186 -3.32 -10.68 -4.41
CA VAL A 186 -4.45 -11.58 -4.66
C VAL A 186 -5.53 -11.32 -3.61
N TYR A 187 -6.71 -10.94 -4.07
CA TYR A 187 -7.90 -10.75 -3.25
C TYR A 187 -8.74 -12.03 -3.33
N ASP A 188 -8.82 -12.80 -2.25
CA ASP A 188 -9.63 -14.02 -2.16
C ASP A 188 -10.85 -13.77 -1.26
N LEU A 189 -11.99 -13.48 -1.88
CA LEU A 189 -13.22 -13.13 -1.17
C LEU A 189 -13.96 -14.37 -0.66
N ASP A 190 -13.72 -15.54 -1.24
CA ASP A 190 -14.32 -16.79 -0.75
C ASP A 190 -13.70 -17.18 0.60
N ASN A 191 -12.40 -16.94 0.78
CA ASN A 191 -11.69 -17.21 2.03
C ASN A 191 -11.56 -15.98 2.96
N ASN A 192 -11.85 -14.77 2.48
CA ASN A 192 -11.62 -13.50 3.19
C ASN A 192 -10.14 -13.28 3.53
N GLU A 193 -9.28 -13.46 2.52
CA GLU A 193 -7.83 -13.40 2.64
C GLU A 193 -7.23 -12.51 1.54
N ILE A 194 -6.07 -11.92 1.84
CA ILE A 194 -5.22 -11.22 0.88
C ILE A 194 -3.90 -11.96 0.81
N SER A 195 -3.41 -12.27 -0.39
CA SER A 195 -2.04 -12.76 -0.57
C SER A 195 -1.17 -11.70 -1.23
N LEU A 196 0.03 -11.47 -0.67
CA LEU A 196 0.96 -10.45 -1.12
C LEU A 196 2.31 -11.06 -1.52
N ALA A 197 2.92 -10.49 -2.54
CA ALA A 197 4.32 -10.70 -2.87
C ALA A 197 4.93 -9.40 -3.43
N GLN A 198 6.26 -9.28 -3.38
CA GLN A 198 6.94 -8.16 -4.03
C GLN A 198 6.68 -8.23 -5.55
N THR A 199 6.28 -7.11 -6.15
CA THR A 199 6.06 -7.04 -7.60
C THR A 199 7.32 -7.36 -8.40
N ASN A 200 7.15 -7.91 -9.60
CA ASN A 200 8.15 -7.93 -10.65
C ASN A 200 7.75 -6.88 -11.69
N PHE A 201 8.32 -5.68 -11.59
CA PHE A 201 8.06 -4.60 -12.53
C PHE A 201 8.46 -4.99 -13.95
N ASN A 202 7.70 -4.50 -14.95
CA ASN A 202 7.98 -4.73 -16.36
C ASN A 202 8.15 -6.20 -16.75
N ALA A 203 7.44 -7.11 -16.09
CA ALA A 203 7.42 -8.52 -16.45
C ALA A 203 7.03 -8.69 -17.94
N THR A 204 7.91 -9.34 -18.72
CA THR A 204 7.72 -9.55 -20.17
C THR A 204 7.18 -10.94 -20.50
N SER A 205 7.21 -11.85 -19.54
CA SER A 205 6.63 -13.20 -19.62
C SER A 205 5.35 -13.26 -18.79
N THR A 206 4.50 -14.24 -19.11
CA THR A 206 3.28 -14.56 -18.36
C THR A 206 3.28 -16.06 -18.02
N SER A 207 2.79 -16.39 -16.83
CA SER A 207 2.62 -17.75 -16.34
C SER A 207 1.38 -17.79 -15.44
N VAL A 208 0.21 -17.74 -16.09
CA VAL A 208 -1.10 -17.71 -15.43
C VAL A 208 -1.49 -19.10 -14.92
N VAL A 209 -1.82 -19.16 -13.64
CA VAL A 209 -2.35 -20.32 -12.93
C VAL A 209 -3.72 -19.97 -12.37
N GLU A 210 -4.67 -20.91 -12.45
CA GLU A 210 -6.03 -20.72 -11.95
C GLU A 210 -6.05 -20.74 -10.41
N ILE A 211 -6.83 -19.83 -9.81
CA ILE A 211 -7.19 -19.88 -8.39
C ILE A 211 -8.32 -20.90 -8.25
N THR A 212 -8.06 -21.96 -7.49
CA THR A 212 -9.00 -23.08 -7.35
C THR A 212 -10.05 -22.80 -6.27
N THR A 213 -10.51 -23.81 -5.54
CA THR A 213 -11.52 -23.67 -4.47
C THR A 213 -11.00 -24.28 -3.17
N GLY A 214 -11.58 -23.88 -2.05
CA GLY A 214 -11.18 -24.34 -0.72
C GLY A 214 -10.18 -23.41 -0.04
N THR A 215 -9.72 -23.81 1.15
CA THR A 215 -8.93 -22.95 2.06
C THR A 215 -7.47 -22.74 1.64
N THR A 216 -7.04 -23.35 0.53
CA THR A 216 -5.69 -23.20 -0.04
C THR A 216 -5.81 -22.96 -1.55
N ALA A 217 -6.81 -22.17 -1.94
CA ALA A 217 -7.20 -22.00 -3.34
C ALA A 217 -6.15 -21.24 -4.16
N VAL A 218 -5.47 -20.27 -3.55
CA VAL A 218 -4.42 -19.47 -4.19
C VAL A 218 -3.17 -20.34 -4.41
N PRO A 219 -2.72 -20.52 -5.66
CA PRO A 219 -1.62 -21.42 -5.98
C PRO A 219 -0.31 -20.93 -5.35
N ASP A 220 0.43 -21.88 -4.77
CA ASP A 220 1.73 -21.68 -4.13
C ASP A 220 1.77 -20.59 -3.05
N ALA A 221 0.63 -20.20 -2.48
CA ALA A 221 0.59 -19.26 -1.36
C ALA A 221 0.85 -19.94 -0.01
N THR A 222 1.51 -19.22 0.90
CA THR A 222 1.74 -19.65 2.29
C THR A 222 1.05 -18.74 3.28
N LEU A 223 0.33 -19.33 4.23
CA LEU A 223 -0.26 -18.59 5.35
C LEU A 223 0.83 -17.96 6.22
N VAL A 224 0.67 -16.69 6.56
CA VAL A 224 1.54 -15.97 7.49
C VAL A 224 1.29 -16.48 8.91
N ALA A 225 2.31 -17.10 9.49
CA ALA A 225 2.23 -17.65 10.84
C ALA A 225 2.09 -16.53 11.88
N ASN A 226 1.08 -16.63 12.75
CA ASN A 226 0.78 -15.62 13.78
C ASN A 226 0.52 -14.21 13.22
N ALA A 227 -0.11 -14.12 12.04
CA ALA A 227 -0.53 -12.84 11.47
C ALA A 227 -1.24 -11.97 12.52
N ALA A 228 -0.74 -10.75 12.70
CA ALA A 228 -1.27 -9.82 13.68
C ALA A 228 -2.74 -9.45 13.37
N GLY A 229 -3.56 -9.38 14.42
CA GLY A 229 -4.89 -8.78 14.34
C GLY A 229 -4.82 -7.27 14.56
N VAL A 230 -5.85 -6.55 14.12
CA VAL A 230 -5.96 -5.10 14.36
C VAL A 230 -6.18 -4.81 15.84
N ALA A 231 -5.55 -3.76 16.37
CA ALA A 231 -5.88 -3.25 17.70
C ALA A 231 -7.34 -2.81 17.74
N LYS A 232 -8.13 -3.32 18.69
CA LYS A 232 -9.53 -2.88 18.86
C LYS A 232 -9.54 -1.36 19.00
N TRP A 233 -10.28 -0.66 18.15
CA TRP A 233 -10.50 0.78 18.27
C TRP A 233 -11.07 1.09 19.66
N GLY A 234 -10.19 1.52 20.55
CA GLY A 234 -10.54 2.00 21.88
C GLY A 234 -11.16 3.37 21.71
N HIS A 235 -12.48 3.43 21.79
CA HIS A 235 -13.23 4.67 21.77
C HIS A 235 -13.05 5.44 23.10
N ASP A 236 -11.82 5.74 23.52
CA ASP A 236 -11.56 6.54 24.73
C ASP A 236 -11.30 8.00 24.38
N ARG A 237 -12.41 8.73 24.15
CA ARG A 237 -12.42 10.20 24.04
C ARG A 237 -12.29 10.85 25.42
N ARG A 238 -11.31 10.49 26.25
CA ARG A 238 -11.18 11.05 27.61
C ARG A 238 -9.86 11.70 28.00
N ASP A 239 -8.86 11.74 27.11
CA ASP A 239 -7.56 12.31 27.50
C ASP A 239 -7.17 13.62 26.76
N ARG A 240 -8.10 14.31 26.09
CA ARG A 240 -7.85 15.65 25.49
C ARG A 240 -8.49 16.82 26.25
N GLU A 241 -8.52 16.78 27.57
CA GLU A 241 -8.75 17.95 28.42
C GLU A 241 -7.61 18.10 29.44
N SER A 242 -6.43 18.59 29.03
CA SER A 242 -5.46 19.13 30.01
C SER A 242 -4.30 19.95 29.41
N TRP A 243 -4.48 20.68 28.30
CA TRP A 243 -3.42 21.61 27.86
C TRP A 243 -3.94 22.92 27.31
N HIS A 244 -4.78 23.63 28.05
CA HIS A 244 -4.90 25.10 27.95
C HIS A 244 -4.96 25.68 29.38
N GLY A 245 -3.80 26.08 29.88
CA GLY A 245 -3.66 26.75 31.16
C GLY A 245 -2.27 27.36 31.33
N ILE A 246 -2.25 28.70 31.23
CA ILE A 246 -1.15 29.67 31.48
C ILE A 246 -0.29 29.99 30.24
#